data_AF-A0A3B5AIS5-F1
#
_entry.id   AF-A0A3B5AIS5-F1
#
_cell.length_a   1.000
_cell.length_b   1.000
_cell.length_c   1.000
_cell.angle_alpha   90.00
_cell.angle_beta   90.00
_cell.angle_gamma   90.00
#
_symmetry.space_group_name_H-M   'P 1'
#
loop_
_entity.id
_entity.type
_entity.pdbx_description
1 polymer ?
#
loop_
_entity_poly.entity_id
_entity_poly.type
_entity_poly.pdbx_seq_one_letter_code
_entity_poly.pdbx_strand_id
1 'polypeptide(L)'
;MAKAELVVEKSVVRALYGGATSLNLSSQKIKDVPECVSRLTKLSVLLLNNNSISGLPAELRSLQRLAELNLGNNDLEEVPAVLGHLESLKKLYLFSNQITVVPPEVIGGLVNLVVLNLNHNHIQRLPAEIRSLTKLQHLSVLDNKLEEVPVEVGHLARLSEINLTSNKLSRLPQQLYQCKELTKLYAARNDLTSLPEGIKTLEKLQVLDVAGNKLTMFPVEFQLLPLKELYCEGNRFVQREPMPSVQDAEVLTLKELVARFVLQEDRNRFSLIHRMLPHYPSLTAPLACGSCCAVCQRPFLTTWLECVHFISLKKDMKMRSLLTVPVRALLCSYKCFNTDGHSYYGVATR
;
A
#
# COMPACT_ATOMS: atom_id res chain seq x y z
N MET A 1 -28.83 17.01 28.09
CA MET A 1 -27.64 16.25 28.53
C MET A 1 -28.04 15.18 29.55
N ALA A 2 -28.60 15.53 30.71
CA ALA A 2 -28.96 14.58 31.78
C ALA A 2 -29.78 13.32 31.37
N LYS A 3 -30.70 13.42 30.41
CA LYS A 3 -31.50 12.24 29.98
C LYS A 3 -30.69 11.21 29.18
N ALA A 4 -29.67 11.64 28.43
CA ALA A 4 -28.84 10.73 27.64
C ALA A 4 -27.83 10.00 28.55
N GLU A 5 -27.14 10.74 29.43
CA GLU A 5 -26.24 10.17 30.44
C GLU A 5 -26.95 9.12 31.30
N LEU A 6 -28.16 9.40 31.77
CA LEU A 6 -28.94 8.47 32.59
C LEU A 6 -29.35 7.18 31.83
N VAL A 7 -29.54 7.26 30.50
CA VAL A 7 -29.85 6.08 29.67
C VAL A 7 -28.60 5.23 29.44
N VAL A 8 -27.46 5.88 29.23
CA VAL A 8 -26.15 5.23 29.07
C VAL A 8 -25.77 4.52 30.36
N GLU A 9 -25.84 5.21 31.51
CA GLU A 9 -25.54 4.61 32.81
C GLU A 9 -26.44 3.40 33.10
N LYS A 10 -27.75 3.49 32.86
CA LYS A 10 -28.65 2.33 33.03
C LYS A 10 -28.27 1.16 32.14
N SER A 11 -27.84 1.43 30.90
CA SER A 11 -27.42 0.41 29.94
C SER A 11 -26.12 -0.27 30.40
N VAL A 12 -25.16 0.52 30.90
CA VAL A 12 -23.90 0.00 31.46
C VAL A 12 -24.15 -0.81 32.74
N VAL A 13 -25.00 -0.32 33.65
CA VAL A 13 -25.37 -1.04 34.87
C VAL A 13 -26.04 -2.38 34.54
N ARG A 14 -26.98 -2.40 33.58
CA ARG A 14 -27.61 -3.64 33.12
C ARG A 14 -26.58 -4.61 32.52
N ALA A 15 -25.64 -4.11 31.73
CA ALA A 15 -24.56 -4.92 31.17
C ALA A 15 -23.63 -5.49 32.25
N LEU A 16 -23.37 -4.72 33.31
CA LEU A 16 -22.54 -5.14 34.44
C LEU A 16 -23.17 -6.31 35.20
N TYR A 17 -24.45 -6.19 35.59
CA TYR A 17 -25.16 -7.27 36.27
C TYR A 17 -25.41 -8.49 35.39
N GLY A 18 -25.58 -8.28 34.07
CA GLY A 18 -25.78 -9.35 33.10
C GLY A 18 -24.49 -10.05 32.64
N GLY A 19 -23.31 -9.58 33.04
CA GLY A 19 -22.03 -10.13 32.58
C GLY A 19 -21.83 -10.04 31.06
N ALA A 20 -22.33 -8.97 30.44
CA ALA A 20 -22.38 -8.83 28.99
C ALA A 20 -20.99 -8.86 28.34
N THR A 21 -20.88 -9.54 27.20
CA THR A 21 -19.68 -9.58 26.36
C THR A 21 -19.74 -8.58 25.21
N SER A 22 -20.89 -7.94 24.99
CA SER A 22 -21.09 -6.89 23.99
C SER A 22 -21.92 -5.76 24.58
N LEU A 23 -21.53 -4.51 24.29
CA LEU A 23 -22.22 -3.31 24.71
C LEU A 23 -22.34 -2.36 23.51
N ASN A 24 -23.56 -1.96 23.22
CA ASN A 24 -23.88 -1.01 22.17
C ASN A 24 -24.39 0.29 22.79
N LEU A 25 -23.64 1.36 22.57
CA LEU A 25 -23.92 2.74 22.98
C LEU A 25 -23.90 3.68 21.76
N SER A 26 -24.14 3.15 20.56
CA SER A 26 -24.17 3.92 19.34
C SER A 26 -25.38 4.87 19.30
N SER A 27 -25.21 6.05 18.69
CA SER A 27 -26.30 7.02 18.48
C SER A 27 -26.98 7.51 19.77
N GLN A 28 -26.24 7.63 20.87
CA GLN A 28 -26.75 8.07 22.18
C GLN A 28 -26.43 9.53 22.50
N LYS A 29 -25.78 10.28 21.60
CA LYS A 29 -25.31 11.66 21.80
C LYS A 29 -24.34 11.78 22.99
N ILE A 30 -23.50 10.77 23.16
CA ILE A 30 -22.46 10.71 24.20
C ILE A 30 -21.35 11.71 23.84
N LYS A 31 -20.91 12.49 24.82
CA LYS A 31 -19.69 13.31 24.73
C LYS A 31 -18.53 12.62 25.44
N ASP A 32 -18.77 12.19 26.67
CA ASP A 32 -17.78 11.50 27.49
C ASP A 32 -18.22 10.07 27.74
N VAL A 33 -17.37 9.10 27.42
CA VAL A 33 -17.63 7.70 27.74
C VAL A 33 -17.55 7.52 29.26
N PRO A 34 -18.61 7.05 29.93
CA PRO A 34 -18.59 6.92 31.39
C PRO A 34 -17.49 5.96 31.86
N GLU A 35 -16.76 6.33 32.90
CA GLU A 35 -15.69 5.50 33.48
C GLU A 35 -16.20 4.10 33.89
N CYS A 36 -17.47 3.97 34.26
CA CYS A 36 -18.07 2.70 34.67
C CYS A 36 -18.09 1.64 33.56
N VAL A 37 -17.93 2.02 32.28
CA VAL A 37 -17.73 1.07 31.17
C VAL A 37 -16.48 0.20 31.39
N SER A 38 -15.43 0.76 32.01
CA SER A 38 -14.18 0.05 32.34
C SER A 38 -14.37 -1.13 33.30
N ARG A 39 -15.48 -1.19 34.03
CA ARG A 39 -15.80 -2.30 34.94
C ARG A 39 -16.27 -3.55 34.21
N LEU A 40 -16.62 -3.45 32.92
CA LEU A 40 -17.04 -4.57 32.07
C LEU A 40 -15.82 -5.36 31.56
N THR A 41 -14.99 -5.91 32.44
CA THR A 41 -13.73 -6.59 32.07
C THR A 41 -13.88 -7.87 31.22
N LYS A 42 -15.12 -8.34 31.01
CA LYS A 42 -15.48 -9.45 30.10
C LYS A 42 -15.90 -8.97 28.70
N LEU A 43 -15.94 -7.66 28.47
CA LEU A 43 -16.40 -7.09 27.22
C LEU A 43 -15.45 -7.45 26.07
N SER A 44 -16.04 -7.94 25.00
CA SER A 44 -15.37 -8.31 23.75
C SER A 44 -15.72 -7.37 22.60
N VAL A 45 -16.89 -6.73 22.64
CA VAL A 45 -17.36 -5.79 21.62
C VAL A 45 -17.91 -4.54 22.28
N LEU A 46 -17.40 -3.37 21.87
CA LEU A 46 -17.89 -2.07 22.32
C LEU A 46 -18.19 -1.19 21.09
N LEU A 47 -19.46 -0.82 20.94
CA LEU A 47 -19.91 0.05 19.85
C LEU A 47 -20.25 1.43 20.43
N LEU A 48 -19.53 2.45 19.97
CA LEU A 48 -19.63 3.85 20.41
C LEU A 48 -19.82 4.80 19.20
N ASN A 49 -20.13 4.26 18.02
CA ASN A 49 -20.24 5.05 16.80
C ASN A 49 -21.46 5.99 16.78
N ASN A 50 -21.39 7.03 15.96
CA ASN A 50 -22.44 8.05 15.82
C ASN A 50 -22.72 8.81 17.14
N ASN A 51 -21.68 9.27 17.82
CA ASN A 51 -21.78 10.10 19.02
C ASN A 51 -21.00 11.41 18.81
N SER A 52 -20.68 12.13 19.89
CA SER A 52 -19.86 13.34 19.87
C SER A 52 -18.65 13.19 20.78
N ILE A 53 -18.03 12.01 20.74
CA ILE A 53 -16.91 11.65 21.61
C ILE A 53 -15.63 12.31 21.11
N SER A 54 -15.01 13.13 21.93
CA SER A 54 -13.71 13.79 21.65
C SER A 54 -12.52 13.10 22.33
N GLY A 55 -12.76 12.21 23.28
CA GLY A 55 -11.72 11.48 23.99
C GLY A 55 -12.23 10.22 24.69
N LEU A 56 -11.31 9.42 25.22
CA LEU A 56 -11.62 8.20 25.95
C LEU A 56 -11.01 8.25 27.36
N PRO A 57 -11.72 7.78 28.40
CA PRO A 57 -11.19 7.74 29.76
C PRO A 57 -10.04 6.73 29.87
N ALA A 58 -9.03 7.05 30.68
CA ALA A 58 -7.83 6.23 30.86
C ALA A 58 -8.14 4.84 31.43
N GLU A 59 -9.25 4.71 32.15
CA GLU A 59 -9.75 3.50 32.79
C GLU A 59 -10.10 2.42 31.77
N LEU A 60 -10.41 2.77 30.51
CA LEU A 60 -10.70 1.78 29.46
C LEU A 60 -9.55 0.81 29.22
N ARG A 61 -8.33 1.12 29.64
CA ARG A 61 -7.19 0.18 29.65
C ARG A 61 -7.48 -1.12 30.41
N SER A 62 -8.49 -1.18 31.28
CA SER A 62 -8.89 -2.41 31.96
C SER A 62 -9.57 -3.44 31.05
N LEU A 63 -10.05 -3.04 29.85
CA LEU A 63 -10.81 -3.88 28.94
C LEU A 63 -9.91 -4.81 28.11
N GLN A 64 -9.09 -5.61 28.79
CA GLN A 64 -8.07 -6.50 28.23
C GLN A 64 -8.64 -7.65 27.37
N ARG A 65 -9.97 -7.81 27.29
CA ARG A 65 -10.65 -8.78 26.44
C ARG A 65 -11.33 -8.16 25.21
N LEU A 66 -11.25 -6.84 25.06
CA LEU A 66 -11.92 -6.15 23.98
C LEU A 66 -11.28 -6.53 22.65
N ALA A 67 -12.09 -7.11 21.77
CA ALA A 67 -11.68 -7.58 20.45
C ALA A 67 -12.15 -6.66 19.33
N GLU A 68 -13.27 -5.95 19.52
CA GLU A 68 -13.84 -5.04 18.54
C GLU A 68 -14.27 -3.73 19.22
N LEU A 69 -13.77 -2.61 18.68
CA LEU A 69 -14.11 -1.27 19.11
C LEU A 69 -14.50 -0.43 17.90
N ASN A 70 -15.70 0.14 17.94
CA ASN A 70 -16.19 1.04 16.91
C ASN A 70 -16.42 2.44 17.46
N LEU A 71 -15.61 3.39 17.01
CA LEU A 71 -15.62 4.81 17.35
C LEU A 71 -15.90 5.69 16.12
N GLY A 72 -16.42 5.13 15.03
CA GLY A 72 -16.69 5.91 13.82
C GLY A 72 -17.79 6.96 14.00
N ASN A 73 -17.76 8.03 13.21
CA ASN A 73 -18.70 9.17 13.34
C ASN A 73 -18.69 9.76 14.76
N ASN A 74 -17.54 10.32 15.17
CA ASN A 74 -17.33 11.02 16.44
C ASN A 74 -16.44 12.26 16.19
N ASP A 75 -16.01 12.93 17.26
CA ASP A 75 -15.25 14.18 17.22
C ASP A 75 -13.78 13.99 17.67
N LEU A 76 -13.18 12.81 17.43
CA LEU A 76 -11.79 12.53 17.81
C LEU A 76 -10.82 13.32 16.94
N GLU A 77 -9.94 14.12 17.55
CA GLU A 77 -8.88 14.87 16.86
C GLU A 77 -7.55 14.10 16.74
N GLU A 78 -7.38 13.07 17.57
CA GLU A 78 -6.25 12.13 17.57
C GLU A 78 -6.73 10.71 17.92
N VAL A 79 -5.91 9.71 17.62
CA VAL A 79 -6.17 8.34 18.12
C VAL A 79 -5.88 8.29 19.63
N PRO A 80 -6.86 7.98 20.49
CA PRO A 80 -6.66 8.09 21.94
C PRO A 80 -5.57 7.18 22.50
N ALA A 81 -4.68 7.73 23.33
CA ALA A 81 -3.54 7.02 23.92
C ALA A 81 -3.92 5.73 24.66
N VAL A 82 -5.10 5.70 25.30
CA VAL A 82 -5.58 4.52 26.04
C VAL A 82 -5.69 3.27 25.16
N LEU A 83 -5.93 3.42 23.84
CA LEU A 83 -6.06 2.30 22.91
C LEU A 83 -4.77 1.47 22.80
N GLY A 84 -3.59 2.07 23.03
CA GLY A 84 -2.31 1.36 22.99
C GLY A 84 -2.19 0.23 24.03
N HIS A 85 -3.04 0.24 25.06
CA HIS A 85 -3.06 -0.79 26.11
C HIS A 85 -4.03 -1.94 25.82
N LEU A 86 -4.80 -1.86 24.72
CA LEU A 86 -5.82 -2.85 24.37
C LEU A 86 -5.25 -3.91 23.42
N GLU A 87 -4.26 -4.66 23.89
CA GLU A 87 -3.51 -5.62 23.06
C GLU A 87 -4.40 -6.69 22.42
N SER A 88 -5.54 -7.03 23.04
CA SER A 88 -6.50 -8.02 22.51
C SER A 88 -7.32 -7.54 21.32
N LEU A 89 -7.23 -6.25 20.96
CA LEU A 89 -8.06 -5.66 19.93
C LEU A 89 -7.71 -6.24 18.55
N LYS A 90 -8.75 -6.71 17.85
CA LYS A 90 -8.66 -7.30 16.51
C LYS A 90 -9.26 -6.37 15.45
N LYS A 91 -10.24 -5.55 15.81
CA LYS A 91 -10.91 -4.64 14.88
C LYS A 91 -11.07 -3.28 15.53
N LEU A 92 -10.57 -2.27 14.83
CA LEU A 92 -10.68 -0.88 15.25
C LEU A 92 -11.25 -0.05 14.11
N TYR A 93 -12.39 0.57 14.37
CA TYR A 93 -13.07 1.46 13.44
C TYR A 93 -13.05 2.89 13.99
N LEU A 94 -12.41 3.80 13.27
CA LEU A 94 -12.21 5.21 13.59
C LEU A 94 -12.64 6.13 12.43
N PHE A 95 -13.46 5.61 11.51
CA PHE A 95 -13.87 6.34 10.31
C PHE A 95 -14.69 7.60 10.65
N SER A 96 -14.63 8.62 9.80
CA SER A 96 -15.45 9.83 9.94
C SER A 96 -15.26 10.50 11.31
N ASN A 97 -14.01 10.82 11.64
CA ASN A 97 -13.62 11.63 12.79
C ASN A 97 -12.81 12.84 12.28
N GLN A 98 -12.13 13.56 13.17
CA GLN A 98 -11.27 14.70 12.86
C GLN A 98 -9.79 14.38 13.07
N ILE A 99 -9.41 13.10 13.00
CA ILE A 99 -8.09 12.61 13.42
C ILE A 99 -7.01 13.21 12.52
N THR A 100 -6.06 13.91 13.12
CA THR A 100 -4.87 14.45 12.44
C THR A 100 -3.60 13.69 12.80
N VAL A 101 -3.55 13.12 14.01
CA VAL A 101 -2.39 12.42 14.57
C VAL A 101 -2.72 10.97 14.90
N VAL A 102 -1.84 10.07 14.47
CA VAL A 102 -1.85 8.64 14.82
C VAL A 102 -0.58 8.37 15.64
N PRO A 103 -0.66 8.33 16.99
CA PRO A 103 0.54 8.23 17.81
C PRO A 103 1.27 6.88 17.63
N PRO A 104 2.61 6.89 17.49
CA PRO A 104 3.46 5.71 17.38
C PRO A 104 3.18 4.63 18.41
N GLU A 105 3.15 5.01 19.69
CA GLU A 105 2.99 4.13 20.84
C GLU A 105 1.63 3.43 20.86
N VAL A 106 0.59 4.08 20.33
CA VAL A 106 -0.75 3.49 20.24
C VAL A 106 -0.77 2.41 19.19
N ILE A 107 -0.28 2.69 17.98
CA ILE A 107 -0.24 1.70 16.89
C ILE A 107 0.70 0.55 17.25
N GLY A 108 1.84 0.85 17.89
CA GLY A 108 2.80 -0.16 18.33
C GLY A 108 2.22 -1.19 19.30
N GLY A 109 1.25 -0.81 20.14
CA GLY A 109 0.59 -1.68 21.11
C GLY A 109 -0.51 -2.59 20.55
N LEU A 110 -1.06 -2.28 19.37
CA LEU A 110 -2.20 -3.02 18.78
C LEU A 110 -1.76 -4.27 17.99
N VAL A 111 -0.86 -5.08 18.54
CA VAL A 111 -0.19 -6.20 17.84
C VAL A 111 -1.12 -7.31 17.32
N ASN A 112 -2.36 -7.38 17.83
CA ASN A 112 -3.36 -8.37 17.39
C ASN A 112 -4.36 -7.86 16.37
N LEU A 113 -4.19 -6.62 15.89
CA LEU A 113 -5.14 -5.98 14.99
C LEU A 113 -5.19 -6.70 13.63
N VAL A 114 -6.41 -6.94 13.15
CA VAL A 114 -6.74 -7.57 11.87
C VAL A 114 -7.38 -6.56 10.93
N VAL A 115 -8.19 -5.65 11.46
CA VAL A 115 -8.88 -4.58 10.71
C VAL A 115 -8.59 -3.24 11.35
N LEU A 116 -8.08 -2.30 10.55
CA LEU A 116 -7.93 -0.89 10.92
C LEU A 116 -8.61 -0.02 9.86
N ASN A 117 -9.65 0.69 10.27
CA ASN A 117 -10.37 1.63 9.41
C ASN A 117 -10.23 3.06 9.96
N LEU A 118 -9.52 3.90 9.20
CA LEU A 118 -9.22 5.31 9.48
C LEU A 118 -9.85 6.24 8.43
N ASN A 119 -10.85 5.77 7.69
CA ASN A 119 -11.43 6.50 6.56
C ASN A 119 -12.00 7.87 6.97
N HIS A 120 -12.06 8.83 6.05
CA HIS A 120 -12.68 10.14 6.27
C HIS A 120 -12.14 10.84 7.52
N ASN A 121 -10.84 11.09 7.55
CA ASN A 121 -10.15 11.82 8.61
C ASN A 121 -9.22 12.88 8.00
N HIS A 122 -8.29 13.41 8.78
CA HIS A 122 -7.33 14.44 8.35
C HIS A 122 -5.87 13.99 8.52
N ILE A 123 -5.62 12.69 8.48
CA ILE A 123 -4.32 12.08 8.75
C ILE A 123 -3.36 12.42 7.60
N GLN A 124 -2.19 12.94 7.95
CA GLN A 124 -1.13 13.29 6.97
C GLN A 124 -0.06 12.22 6.82
N ARG A 125 0.21 11.46 7.89
CA ARG A 125 1.24 10.41 7.94
C ARG A 125 0.78 9.26 8.85
N LEU A 126 1.19 8.04 8.49
CA LEU A 126 1.11 6.88 9.37
C LEU A 126 2.47 6.68 10.06
N PRO A 127 2.51 6.26 11.34
CA PRO A 127 3.76 6.01 12.05
C PRO A 127 4.46 4.74 11.54
N ALA A 128 5.78 4.67 11.69
CA ALA A 128 6.61 3.51 11.33
C ALA A 128 6.20 2.24 12.12
N GLU A 129 5.63 2.44 13.30
CA GLU A 129 5.11 1.43 14.22
C GLU A 129 3.96 0.61 13.60
N ILE A 130 3.43 0.99 12.43
CA ILE A 130 2.56 0.14 11.64
C ILE A 130 3.18 -1.25 11.40
N ARG A 131 4.53 -1.37 11.35
CA ARG A 131 5.23 -2.66 11.26
C ARG A 131 4.85 -3.67 12.34
N SER A 132 4.41 -3.19 13.51
CA SER A 132 4.00 -4.04 14.63
C SER A 132 2.69 -4.79 14.37
N LEU A 133 1.86 -4.32 13.43
CA LEU A 133 0.57 -4.89 13.09
C LEU A 133 0.68 -6.14 12.19
N THR A 134 1.53 -7.10 12.57
CA THR A 134 1.86 -8.29 11.75
C THR A 134 0.67 -9.19 11.41
N LYS A 135 -0.46 -9.04 12.11
CA LYS A 135 -1.72 -9.77 11.87
C LYS A 135 -2.73 -8.99 11.01
N LEU A 136 -2.42 -7.76 10.63
CA LEU A 136 -3.34 -6.89 9.91
C LEU A 136 -3.63 -7.48 8.53
N GLN A 137 -4.92 -7.56 8.20
CA GLN A 137 -5.42 -8.05 6.92
C GLN A 137 -6.05 -6.92 6.11
N HIS A 138 -6.71 -5.98 6.79
CA HIS A 138 -7.43 -4.88 6.15
C HIS A 138 -6.98 -3.54 6.75
N LEU A 139 -6.38 -2.70 5.91
CA LEU A 139 -6.02 -1.33 6.24
C LEU A 139 -6.75 -0.37 5.30
N SER A 140 -7.54 0.53 5.85
CA SER A 140 -8.24 1.55 5.05
C SER A 140 -7.98 2.93 5.63
N VAL A 141 -7.49 3.82 4.78
CA VAL A 141 -7.17 5.24 5.07
C VAL A 141 -7.77 6.12 3.96
N LEU A 142 -8.91 5.69 3.41
CA LEU A 142 -9.68 6.37 2.38
C LEU A 142 -9.97 7.81 2.81
N ASP A 143 -9.88 8.76 1.88
CA ASP A 143 -10.31 10.16 2.09
C ASP A 143 -9.63 10.79 3.31
N ASN A 144 -8.31 10.95 3.18
CA ASN A 144 -7.43 11.54 4.18
C ASN A 144 -6.47 12.52 3.47
N LYS A 145 -5.43 12.96 4.18
CA LYS A 145 -4.41 13.90 3.66
C LYS A 145 -3.04 13.24 3.54
N LEU A 146 -2.99 11.92 3.38
CA LEU A 146 -1.75 11.14 3.42
C LEU A 146 -0.81 11.54 2.28
N GLU A 147 0.40 12.00 2.61
CA GLU A 147 1.41 12.44 1.62
C GLU A 147 2.36 11.30 1.23
N GLU A 148 2.58 10.36 2.14
CA GLU A 148 3.40 9.17 1.92
C GLU A 148 2.87 7.96 2.70
N VAL A 149 3.13 6.77 2.15
CA VAL A 149 2.98 5.50 2.88
C VAL A 149 4.35 5.12 3.44
N PRO A 150 4.49 4.84 4.75
CA PRO A 150 5.76 4.45 5.34
C PRO A 150 6.28 3.14 4.73
N VAL A 151 7.60 3.01 4.58
CA VAL A 151 8.23 1.79 4.02
C VAL A 151 7.96 0.55 4.87
N GLU A 152 7.67 0.77 6.16
CA GLU A 152 7.32 -0.22 7.15
C GLU A 152 6.07 -1.01 6.80
N VAL A 153 5.20 -0.51 5.91
CA VAL A 153 4.03 -1.24 5.39
C VAL A 153 4.42 -2.61 4.81
N GLY A 154 5.64 -2.76 4.29
CA GLY A 154 6.15 -4.04 3.76
C GLY A 154 6.26 -5.16 4.80
N HIS A 155 6.26 -4.85 6.10
CA HIS A 155 6.28 -5.84 7.18
C HIS A 155 4.90 -6.45 7.46
N LEU A 156 3.83 -5.91 6.88
CA LEU A 156 2.46 -6.41 7.06
C LEU A 156 2.24 -7.68 6.22
N ALA A 157 2.85 -8.78 6.66
CA ALA A 157 2.90 -10.05 5.91
C ALA A 157 1.52 -10.67 5.63
N ARG A 158 0.48 -10.30 6.39
CA ARG A 158 -0.89 -10.81 6.25
C ARG A 158 -1.85 -9.85 5.55
N LEU A 159 -1.36 -8.68 5.13
CA LEU A 159 -2.19 -7.65 4.52
C LEU A 159 -2.77 -8.16 3.20
N SER A 160 -4.09 -8.23 3.13
CA SER A 160 -4.84 -8.72 1.96
C SER A 160 -5.55 -7.60 1.20
N GLU A 161 -5.88 -6.51 1.89
CA GLU A 161 -6.55 -5.34 1.32
C GLU A 161 -6.00 -4.05 1.92
N ILE A 162 -5.58 -3.14 1.04
CA ILE A 162 -5.20 -1.78 1.42
C ILE A 162 -5.95 -0.76 0.58
N ASN A 163 -6.56 0.23 1.25
CA ASN A 163 -7.26 1.32 0.59
C ASN A 163 -6.66 2.68 0.99
N LEU A 164 -6.05 3.32 0.00
CA LEU A 164 -5.37 4.61 0.05
C LEU A 164 -6.07 5.66 -0.82
N THR A 165 -7.29 5.36 -1.29
CA THR A 165 -8.02 6.20 -2.24
C THR A 165 -8.28 7.59 -1.67
N SER A 166 -8.25 8.62 -2.51
CA SER A 166 -8.49 10.02 -2.12
C SER A 166 -7.49 10.49 -1.05
N ASN A 167 -6.22 10.53 -1.40
CA ASN A 167 -5.13 11.07 -0.57
C ASN A 167 -4.23 11.98 -1.43
N LYS A 168 -3.04 12.35 -0.93
CA LYS A 168 -2.06 13.22 -1.60
C LYS A 168 -0.77 12.47 -1.96
N LEU A 169 -0.87 11.17 -2.21
CA LEU A 169 0.29 10.33 -2.45
C LEU A 169 0.93 10.64 -3.80
N SER A 170 2.22 10.98 -3.79
CA SER A 170 3.02 11.17 -5.01
C SER A 170 3.72 9.90 -5.50
N ARG A 171 3.93 8.94 -4.59
CA ARG A 171 4.55 7.62 -4.85
C ARG A 171 4.05 6.57 -3.86
N LEU A 172 4.13 5.31 -4.25
CA LEU A 172 4.03 4.17 -3.34
C LEU A 172 5.44 3.67 -2.99
N PRO A 173 5.69 3.18 -1.77
CA PRO A 173 6.97 2.54 -1.42
C PRO A 173 7.07 1.18 -2.11
N GLN A 174 8.25 0.85 -2.65
CA GLN A 174 8.49 -0.47 -3.26
C GLN A 174 8.28 -1.62 -2.27
N GLN A 175 8.51 -1.35 -0.97
CA GLN A 175 8.30 -2.28 0.14
C GLN A 175 6.85 -2.76 0.25
N LEU A 176 5.87 -2.03 -0.28
CA LEU A 176 4.48 -2.50 -0.35
C LEU A 176 4.37 -3.85 -1.08
N TYR A 177 5.25 -4.13 -2.03
CA TYR A 177 5.27 -5.39 -2.76
C TYR A 177 5.79 -6.58 -1.96
N GLN A 178 6.25 -6.35 -0.72
CA GLN A 178 6.58 -7.41 0.24
C GLN A 178 5.32 -8.03 0.87
N CYS A 179 4.16 -7.37 0.80
CA CYS A 179 2.88 -7.91 1.26
C CYS A 179 2.35 -9.00 0.30
N LYS A 180 2.88 -10.22 0.40
CA LYS A 180 2.58 -11.33 -0.53
C LYS A 180 1.13 -11.82 -0.51
N GLU A 181 0.39 -11.51 0.55
CA GLU A 181 -1.04 -11.83 0.67
C GLU A 181 -1.96 -10.77 0.03
N LEU A 182 -1.41 -9.68 -0.52
CA LEU A 182 -2.21 -8.57 -1.03
C LEU A 182 -3.03 -8.99 -2.26
N THR A 183 -4.35 -8.88 -2.11
CA THR A 183 -5.34 -9.22 -3.15
C THR A 183 -5.99 -7.98 -3.77
N LYS A 184 -6.03 -6.88 -3.02
CA LYS A 184 -6.66 -5.64 -3.46
C LYS A 184 -5.83 -4.43 -3.03
N LEU A 185 -5.50 -3.60 -4.01
CA LEU A 185 -4.81 -2.33 -3.81
C LEU A 185 -5.65 -1.21 -4.42
N TYR A 186 -6.20 -0.36 -3.57
CA TYR A 186 -6.90 0.86 -3.99
C TYR A 186 -6.03 2.07 -3.69
N ALA A 187 -5.65 2.82 -4.72
CA ALA A 187 -4.85 4.03 -4.64
C ALA A 187 -5.40 5.11 -5.61
N ALA A 188 -6.69 5.06 -5.90
CA ALA A 188 -7.34 6.01 -6.79
C ALA A 188 -7.30 7.43 -6.22
N ARG A 189 -7.44 8.45 -7.08
CA ARG A 189 -7.54 9.86 -6.71
C ARG A 189 -6.39 10.30 -5.80
N ASN A 190 -5.18 10.13 -6.31
CA ASN A 190 -3.91 10.55 -5.70
C ASN A 190 -3.07 11.31 -6.75
N ASP A 191 -1.83 11.62 -6.41
CA ASP A 191 -0.86 12.31 -7.28
C ASP A 191 0.23 11.38 -7.83
N LEU A 192 -0.03 10.07 -7.91
CA LEU A 192 0.97 9.07 -8.31
C LEU A 192 1.44 9.32 -9.75
N THR A 193 2.76 9.50 -9.93
CA THR A 193 3.37 9.68 -11.26
C THR A 193 3.85 8.37 -11.89
N SER A 194 4.15 7.38 -11.05
CA SER A 194 4.53 6.03 -11.45
C SER A 194 4.18 5.03 -10.35
N LEU A 195 4.12 3.74 -10.70
CA LEU A 195 4.16 2.65 -9.73
C LEU A 195 5.60 2.11 -9.64
N PRO A 196 6.10 1.73 -8.45
CA PRO A 196 7.42 1.13 -8.32
C PRO A 196 7.60 -0.13 -9.16
N GLU A 197 8.85 -0.45 -9.50
CA GLU A 197 9.22 -1.70 -10.17
C GLU A 197 9.06 -2.93 -9.25
N GLY A 198 8.83 -4.10 -9.84
CA GLY A 198 8.67 -5.36 -9.11
C GLY A 198 7.24 -5.66 -8.64
N ILE A 199 6.24 -4.98 -9.21
CA ILE A 199 4.83 -5.21 -8.89
C ILE A 199 4.41 -6.65 -9.18
N LYS A 200 5.03 -7.33 -10.16
CA LYS A 200 4.78 -8.74 -10.52
C LYS A 200 4.88 -9.70 -9.33
N THR A 201 5.60 -9.31 -8.28
CA THR A 201 5.80 -10.13 -7.08
C THR A 201 4.57 -10.22 -6.18
N LEU A 202 3.50 -9.47 -6.49
CA LEU A 202 2.18 -9.57 -5.88
C LEU A 202 1.33 -10.62 -6.62
N GLU A 203 1.69 -11.89 -6.48
CA GLU A 203 1.09 -13.03 -7.20
C GLU A 203 -0.38 -13.31 -6.84
N LYS A 204 -0.91 -12.65 -5.81
CA LYS A 204 -2.31 -12.77 -5.37
C LYS A 204 -3.16 -11.55 -5.71
N LEU A 205 -2.58 -10.51 -6.32
CA LEU A 205 -3.27 -9.26 -6.60
C LEU A 205 -4.34 -9.46 -7.69
N GLN A 206 -5.60 -9.23 -7.32
CA GLN A 206 -6.76 -9.41 -8.19
C GLN A 206 -7.41 -8.08 -8.58
N VAL A 207 -7.33 -7.08 -7.69
CA VAL A 207 -7.92 -5.75 -7.91
C VAL A 207 -6.83 -4.70 -7.74
N LEU A 208 -6.64 -3.89 -8.78
CA LEU A 208 -5.80 -2.71 -8.74
C LEU A 208 -6.63 -1.50 -9.19
N ASP A 209 -6.80 -0.54 -8.29
CA ASP A 209 -7.41 0.75 -8.61
C ASP A 209 -6.37 1.87 -8.46
N VAL A 210 -6.00 2.46 -9.58
CA VAL A 210 -5.10 3.61 -9.67
C VAL A 210 -5.74 4.73 -10.50
N ALA A 211 -7.07 4.73 -10.61
CA ALA A 211 -7.79 5.75 -11.36
C ALA A 211 -7.58 7.15 -10.79
N GLY A 212 -7.62 8.19 -11.64
CA GLY A 212 -7.46 9.58 -11.22
C GLY A 212 -6.09 9.89 -10.61
N ASN A 213 -5.02 9.42 -11.24
CA ASN A 213 -3.63 9.71 -10.88
C ASN A 213 -2.89 10.42 -12.04
N LYS A 214 -1.57 10.49 -11.98
CA LYS A 214 -0.71 11.12 -12.99
C LYS A 214 0.22 10.10 -13.67
N LEU A 215 -0.17 8.82 -13.70
CA LEU A 215 0.64 7.75 -14.28
C LEU A 215 0.84 7.97 -15.79
N THR A 216 2.08 7.81 -16.25
CA THR A 216 2.43 7.86 -17.68
C THR A 216 2.50 6.47 -18.31
N MET A 217 2.86 5.46 -17.52
CA MET A 217 2.89 4.04 -17.91
C MET A 217 2.94 3.12 -16.70
N PHE A 218 2.70 1.82 -16.91
CA PHE A 218 2.88 0.78 -15.91
C PHE A 218 4.32 0.26 -15.88
N PRO A 219 4.81 -0.28 -14.73
CA PRO A 219 6.18 -0.77 -14.58
C PRO A 219 6.43 -2.05 -15.40
N VAL A 220 7.69 -2.48 -15.47
CA VAL A 220 8.09 -3.68 -16.20
C VAL A 220 7.34 -4.90 -15.66
N GLU A 221 6.97 -5.81 -16.58
CA GLU A 221 6.27 -7.07 -16.26
C GLU A 221 4.87 -6.93 -15.64
N PHE A 222 4.25 -5.75 -15.74
CA PHE A 222 2.87 -5.52 -15.29
C PHE A 222 1.87 -6.56 -15.84
N GLN A 223 2.05 -7.01 -17.08
CA GLN A 223 1.23 -8.02 -17.74
C GLN A 223 1.24 -9.39 -17.06
N LEU A 224 2.19 -9.67 -16.17
CA LEU A 224 2.29 -10.95 -15.45
C LEU A 224 1.36 -11.01 -14.22
N LEU A 225 0.73 -9.90 -13.85
CA LEU A 225 -0.18 -9.87 -12.71
C LEU A 225 -1.50 -10.62 -13.01
N PRO A 226 -2.04 -11.39 -12.06
CA PRO A 226 -3.30 -12.11 -12.22
C PRO A 226 -4.53 -11.22 -11.94
N LEU A 227 -4.54 -10.01 -12.48
CA LEU A 227 -5.63 -9.05 -12.23
C LEU A 227 -6.95 -9.52 -12.86
N LYS A 228 -8.01 -9.39 -12.08
CA LYS A 228 -9.40 -9.55 -12.53
C LYS A 228 -10.02 -8.18 -12.83
N GLU A 229 -9.65 -7.18 -12.04
CA GLU A 229 -10.16 -5.82 -12.12
C GLU A 229 -8.99 -4.82 -12.11
N LEU A 230 -9.03 -3.90 -13.08
CA LEU A 230 -8.09 -2.79 -13.19
C LEU A 230 -8.88 -1.52 -13.47
N TYR A 231 -8.77 -0.54 -12.57
CA TYR A 231 -9.30 0.80 -12.74
C TYR A 231 -8.11 1.74 -12.88
N CYS A 232 -8.01 2.44 -14.00
CA CYS A 232 -6.84 3.25 -14.35
C CYS A 232 -7.20 4.47 -15.21
N GLU A 233 -8.48 4.78 -15.35
CA GLU A 233 -8.99 5.97 -16.01
C GLU A 233 -8.49 7.25 -15.34
N GLY A 234 -8.47 8.37 -16.06
CA GLY A 234 -8.02 9.65 -15.50
C GLY A 234 -6.52 9.73 -15.21
N ASN A 235 -5.71 8.87 -15.82
CA ASN A 235 -4.24 8.97 -15.83
C ASN A 235 -3.71 9.68 -17.08
N ARG A 236 -2.40 9.97 -17.12
CA ARG A 236 -1.72 10.69 -18.21
C ARG A 236 -0.89 9.74 -19.08
N PHE A 237 -1.50 8.62 -19.47
CA PHE A 237 -0.82 7.56 -20.21
C PHE A 237 -0.22 8.07 -21.53
N VAL A 238 1.00 7.63 -21.82
CA VAL A 238 1.68 7.96 -23.09
C VAL A 238 0.85 7.49 -24.28
N GLN A 239 0.73 8.36 -25.28
CA GLN A 239 0.00 8.08 -26.51
C GLN A 239 0.95 7.61 -27.61
N ARG A 240 0.42 6.80 -28.53
CA ARG A 240 1.18 6.29 -29.67
C ARG A 240 1.20 7.31 -30.80
N GLU A 241 2.04 8.33 -30.66
CA GLU A 241 2.27 9.36 -31.68
C GLU A 241 3.67 9.22 -32.30
N PRO A 242 3.80 9.06 -33.64
CA PRO A 242 5.11 9.01 -34.29
C PRO A 242 5.84 10.36 -34.15
N MET A 243 7.11 10.32 -33.75
CA MET A 243 7.97 11.50 -33.69
C MET A 243 9.33 11.19 -34.36
N PRO A 244 9.92 12.15 -35.08
CA PRO A 244 11.28 11.98 -35.61
C PRO A 244 12.29 11.97 -34.45
N SER A 245 13.29 11.11 -34.55
CA SER A 245 14.38 11.00 -33.57
C SER A 245 15.70 10.87 -34.33
N VAL A 246 16.71 11.63 -33.90
CA VAL A 246 18.10 11.50 -34.38
C VAL A 246 18.79 10.50 -33.47
N GLN A 247 19.41 9.48 -34.08
CA GLN A 247 20.09 8.43 -33.33
C GLN A 247 21.59 8.70 -33.33
N ASP A 248 22.14 8.99 -32.15
CA ASP A 248 23.58 9.13 -31.97
C ASP A 248 24.28 7.76 -31.90
N ALA A 249 25.56 7.75 -32.25
CA ALA A 249 26.40 6.56 -32.12
C ALA A 249 26.51 6.11 -30.66
N GLU A 250 26.32 4.81 -30.44
CA GLU A 250 26.32 4.22 -29.11
C GLU A 250 27.73 4.09 -28.52
N VAL A 251 28.01 4.90 -27.49
CA VAL A 251 29.25 4.86 -26.73
C VAL A 251 28.96 4.37 -25.31
N LEU A 252 29.28 3.10 -25.05
CA LEU A 252 29.15 2.51 -23.71
C LEU A 252 30.37 2.85 -22.86
N THR A 253 30.14 3.23 -21.61
CA THR A 253 31.23 3.38 -20.65
C THR A 253 31.88 2.02 -20.37
N LEU A 254 33.17 2.02 -20.00
CA LEU A 254 33.85 0.80 -19.56
C LEU A 254 33.11 0.13 -18.38
N LYS A 255 32.53 0.93 -17.48
CA LYS A 255 31.70 0.43 -16.37
C LYS A 255 30.51 -0.39 -16.87
N GLU A 256 29.79 0.11 -17.87
CA GLU A 256 28.64 -0.58 -18.46
C GLU A 256 29.06 -1.88 -19.18
N LEU A 257 30.16 -1.83 -19.95
CA LEU A 257 30.70 -3.00 -20.64
C LEU A 257 31.10 -4.11 -19.65
N VAL A 258 31.80 -3.74 -18.58
CA VAL A 258 32.20 -4.68 -17.51
C VAL A 258 30.97 -5.20 -16.79
N ALA A 259 29.99 -4.36 -16.45
CA ALA A 259 28.77 -4.79 -15.77
C ALA A 259 27.96 -5.78 -16.61
N ARG A 260 27.81 -5.53 -17.92
CA ARG A 260 27.16 -6.48 -18.86
C ARG A 260 27.85 -7.83 -18.88
N PHE A 261 29.19 -7.83 -18.94
CA PHE A 261 29.98 -9.05 -18.91
C PHE A 261 29.79 -9.81 -17.59
N VAL A 262 29.92 -9.12 -16.46
CA VAL A 262 29.75 -9.71 -15.12
C VAL A 262 28.34 -10.27 -14.94
N LEU A 263 27.30 -9.52 -15.28
CA LEU A 263 25.90 -9.98 -15.18
C LEU A 263 25.60 -11.16 -16.10
N GLN A 264 26.23 -11.22 -17.29
CA GLN A 264 26.06 -12.34 -18.21
C GLN A 264 26.75 -13.60 -17.68
N GLU A 265 27.96 -13.46 -17.15
CA GLU A 265 28.73 -14.57 -16.56
C GLU A 265 28.11 -15.08 -15.26
N ASP A 266 27.51 -14.19 -14.47
CA ASP A 266 26.79 -14.56 -13.23
C ASP A 266 25.57 -15.46 -13.50
N ARG A 267 24.97 -15.42 -14.70
CA ARG A 267 23.90 -16.36 -15.07
C ARG A 267 24.41 -17.80 -15.24
N ASN A 268 25.71 -17.99 -15.45
CA ASN A 268 26.32 -19.30 -15.59
C ASN A 268 26.91 -19.76 -14.25
N ARG A 269 26.26 -20.73 -13.60
CA ARG A 269 26.68 -21.26 -12.30
C ARG A 269 28.10 -21.84 -12.28
N PHE A 270 28.65 -22.22 -13.44
CA PHE A 270 30.00 -22.75 -13.57
C PHE A 270 31.07 -21.66 -13.79
N SER A 271 30.65 -20.42 -14.09
CA SER A 271 31.58 -19.31 -14.27
C SER A 271 32.41 -19.07 -13.02
N LEU A 272 33.67 -18.68 -13.21
CA LEU A 272 34.52 -18.23 -12.11
C LEU A 272 33.92 -16.97 -11.48
N ILE A 273 33.35 -16.08 -12.29
CA ILE A 273 32.76 -14.82 -11.82
C ILE A 273 31.57 -15.07 -10.91
N HIS A 274 30.67 -15.98 -11.29
CA HIS A 274 29.53 -16.38 -10.44
C HIS A 274 30.00 -16.88 -9.06
N ARG A 275 31.03 -17.73 -9.03
CA ARG A 275 31.59 -18.28 -7.78
C ARG A 275 32.31 -17.24 -6.93
N MET A 276 32.92 -16.24 -7.58
CA MET A 276 33.65 -15.17 -6.90
C MET A 276 32.75 -14.03 -6.42
N LEU A 277 31.61 -13.77 -7.09
CA LEU A 277 30.71 -12.65 -6.80
C LEU A 277 30.33 -12.50 -5.31
N PRO A 278 29.98 -13.59 -4.58
CA PRO A 278 29.65 -13.50 -3.15
C PRO A 278 30.78 -12.96 -2.27
N HIS A 279 32.04 -13.02 -2.72
CA HIS A 279 33.20 -12.48 -2.00
C HIS A 279 33.37 -10.97 -2.18
N TYR A 280 32.56 -10.33 -3.03
CA TYR A 280 32.59 -8.90 -3.31
C TYR A 280 31.24 -8.23 -2.99
N PRO A 281 30.86 -8.11 -1.71
CA PRO A 281 29.56 -7.57 -1.31
C PRO A 281 29.33 -6.12 -1.75
N SER A 282 30.40 -5.36 -2.02
CA SER A 282 30.32 -4.01 -2.59
C SER A 282 29.74 -3.97 -4.02
N LEU A 283 29.78 -5.08 -4.75
CA LEU A 283 29.21 -5.20 -6.09
C LEU A 283 27.74 -5.63 -6.09
N THR A 284 27.22 -6.14 -4.98
CA THR A 284 25.84 -6.63 -4.87
C THR A 284 24.82 -5.53 -5.14
N ALA A 285 24.95 -4.37 -4.49
CA ALA A 285 24.01 -3.26 -4.67
C ALA A 285 24.07 -2.65 -6.10
N PRO A 286 25.25 -2.38 -6.68
CA PRO A 286 25.35 -1.96 -8.08
C PRO A 286 24.73 -2.96 -9.06
N LEU A 287 25.01 -4.26 -8.92
CA LEU A 287 24.54 -5.28 -9.86
C LEU A 287 23.06 -5.64 -9.68
N ALA A 288 22.49 -5.44 -8.49
CA ALA A 288 21.07 -5.66 -8.22
C ALA A 288 20.14 -4.77 -9.06
N CYS A 289 20.65 -3.63 -9.57
CA CYS A 289 19.91 -2.75 -10.47
C CYS A 289 19.91 -3.22 -11.93
N GLY A 290 20.64 -4.30 -12.25
CA GLY A 290 20.71 -4.85 -13.60
C GLY A 290 19.35 -5.30 -14.13
N SER A 291 19.08 -5.01 -15.39
CA SER A 291 17.84 -5.38 -16.10
C SER A 291 18.13 -6.22 -17.34
N CYS A 292 17.12 -6.84 -17.93
CA CYS A 292 17.24 -7.62 -19.16
C CYS A 292 16.67 -6.84 -20.34
N CYS A 293 17.37 -6.83 -21.48
CA CYS A 293 16.87 -6.21 -22.70
C CYS A 293 15.62 -6.96 -23.18
N ALA A 294 14.52 -6.25 -23.40
CA ALA A 294 13.27 -6.85 -23.87
C ALA A 294 13.40 -7.51 -25.25
N VAL A 295 14.38 -7.09 -26.07
CA VAL A 295 14.65 -7.62 -27.41
C VAL A 295 15.65 -8.77 -27.38
N CYS A 296 16.88 -8.53 -26.91
CA CYS A 296 17.96 -9.52 -27.00
C CYS A 296 18.14 -10.39 -25.75
N GLN A 297 17.36 -10.14 -24.68
CA GLN A 297 17.38 -10.87 -23.40
C GLN A 297 18.72 -10.83 -22.63
N ARG A 298 19.71 -10.07 -23.12
CA ARG A 298 21.00 -9.86 -22.44
C ARG A 298 20.85 -8.89 -21.27
N PRO A 299 21.60 -9.09 -20.17
CA PRO A 299 21.60 -8.17 -19.05
C PRO A 299 22.32 -6.87 -19.40
N PHE A 300 21.93 -5.78 -18.75
CA PHE A 300 22.59 -4.48 -18.81
C PHE A 300 22.38 -3.73 -17.49
N LEU A 301 23.26 -2.75 -17.20
CA LEU A 301 23.24 -2.05 -15.92
C LEU A 301 22.59 -0.67 -16.03
N THR A 302 22.88 0.10 -17.07
CA THR A 302 22.27 1.41 -17.31
C THR A 302 21.27 1.39 -18.47
N THR A 303 20.11 2.02 -18.25
CA THR A 303 19.07 2.17 -19.26
C THR A 303 19.59 3.01 -20.41
N TRP A 304 19.55 2.42 -21.60
CA TRP A 304 19.92 3.11 -22.83
C TRP A 304 18.71 3.80 -23.46
N LEU A 305 17.54 3.13 -23.41
CA LEU A 305 16.27 3.65 -23.90
C LEU A 305 15.12 3.18 -23.01
N GLU A 306 14.42 4.14 -22.41
CA GLU A 306 13.11 3.88 -21.83
C GLU A 306 12.09 3.76 -22.98
N CYS A 307 11.59 2.55 -23.17
CA CYS A 307 10.61 2.25 -24.20
C CYS A 307 9.26 1.92 -23.57
N VAL A 308 8.22 2.02 -24.39
CA VAL A 308 6.87 1.59 -24.08
C VAL A 308 6.47 0.43 -24.97
N HIS A 309 5.80 -0.53 -24.36
CA HIS A 309 5.05 -1.58 -25.04
C HIS A 309 3.57 -1.44 -24.70
N PHE A 310 2.72 -1.43 -25.71
CA PHE A 310 1.27 -1.33 -25.52
C PHE A 310 0.67 -2.74 -25.48
N ILE A 311 0.19 -3.15 -24.30
CA ILE A 311 -0.44 -4.46 -24.09
C ILE A 311 -1.96 -4.32 -24.13
N SER A 312 -2.66 -5.33 -24.66
CA SER A 312 -4.10 -5.47 -24.57
C SER A 312 -4.48 -6.23 -23.30
N LEU A 313 -5.26 -5.61 -22.41
CA LEU A 313 -5.72 -6.27 -21.19
C LEU A 313 -6.49 -7.57 -21.48
N LYS A 314 -7.26 -7.61 -22.58
CA LYS A 314 -7.99 -8.80 -23.00
C LYS A 314 -7.09 -9.92 -23.50
N LYS A 315 -6.13 -9.62 -24.40
CA LYS A 315 -5.30 -10.65 -25.03
C LYS A 315 -4.15 -11.10 -24.12
N ASP A 316 -3.46 -10.14 -23.51
CA ASP A 316 -2.20 -10.39 -22.81
C ASP A 316 -2.43 -10.74 -21.33
N MET A 317 -3.49 -10.19 -20.71
CA MET A 317 -3.82 -10.43 -19.29
C MET A 317 -5.12 -11.22 -19.08
N LYS A 318 -5.79 -11.66 -20.16
CA LYS A 318 -7.05 -12.43 -20.11
C LYS A 318 -8.19 -11.73 -19.35
N MET A 319 -8.16 -10.40 -19.30
CA MET A 319 -9.19 -9.60 -18.63
C MET A 319 -10.41 -9.39 -19.53
N ARG A 320 -11.54 -8.99 -18.95
CA ARG A 320 -12.75 -8.63 -19.72
C ARG A 320 -12.60 -7.30 -20.48
N SER A 321 -11.72 -6.42 -20.00
CA SER A 321 -11.51 -5.08 -20.55
C SER A 321 -10.81 -5.10 -21.92
N LEU A 322 -11.32 -4.32 -22.86
CA LEU A 322 -10.72 -4.12 -24.19
C LEU A 322 -9.62 -3.04 -24.21
N LEU A 323 -9.32 -2.43 -23.06
CA LEU A 323 -8.32 -1.37 -22.98
C LEU A 323 -6.93 -1.89 -23.36
N THR A 324 -6.15 -0.99 -23.94
CA THR A 324 -4.72 -1.16 -24.17
C THR A 324 -3.98 -0.18 -23.27
N VAL A 325 -2.97 -0.66 -22.55
CA VAL A 325 -2.23 0.16 -21.59
C VAL A 325 -0.74 0.17 -21.93
N PRO A 326 -0.05 1.31 -21.72
CA PRO A 326 1.40 1.40 -21.90
C PRO A 326 2.11 0.76 -20.71
N VAL A 327 3.01 -0.17 -21.01
CA VAL A 327 3.88 -0.86 -20.05
C VAL A 327 5.33 -0.53 -20.39
N ARG A 328 6.12 -0.22 -19.37
CA ARG A 328 7.55 0.06 -19.50
C ARG A 328 8.27 -1.17 -20.04
N ALA A 329 9.13 -0.94 -21.00
CA ALA A 329 10.08 -1.91 -21.53
C ALA A 329 11.47 -1.29 -21.55
N LEU A 330 12.48 -2.08 -21.22
CA LEU A 330 13.85 -1.60 -21.19
C LEU A 330 14.65 -2.28 -22.29
N LEU A 331 15.32 -1.47 -23.11
CA LEU A 331 16.19 -1.93 -24.17
C LEU A 331 17.64 -1.52 -23.87
N CYS A 332 18.57 -2.40 -24.23
CA CYS A 332 19.99 -2.20 -23.91
C CYS A 332 20.76 -1.34 -24.93
N SER A 333 20.15 -0.94 -26.05
CA SER A 333 20.83 -0.23 -27.14
C SER A 333 19.90 0.32 -28.22
N TYR A 334 20.32 1.35 -28.96
CA TYR A 334 19.67 1.76 -30.22
C TYR A 334 19.72 0.61 -31.24
N LYS A 335 20.79 -0.20 -31.24
CA LYS A 335 20.86 -1.40 -32.09
C LYS A 335 19.71 -2.39 -31.82
N CYS A 336 19.39 -2.65 -30.56
CA CYS A 336 18.24 -3.49 -30.21
C CYS A 336 16.92 -2.83 -30.61
N PHE A 337 16.79 -1.51 -30.42
CA PHE A 337 15.61 -0.74 -30.78
C PHE A 337 15.35 -0.66 -32.30
N ASN A 338 16.41 -0.70 -33.11
CA ASN A 338 16.32 -0.72 -34.57
C ASN A 338 16.24 -2.14 -35.14
N THR A 339 16.13 -3.16 -34.30
CA THR A 339 16.00 -4.53 -34.80
C THR A 339 14.57 -4.74 -35.28
N ASP A 340 14.42 -5.20 -36.52
CA ASP A 340 13.10 -5.47 -37.10
C ASP A 340 12.32 -6.52 -36.29
N GLY A 341 10.99 -6.37 -36.24
CA GLY A 341 10.09 -7.41 -35.74
C GLY A 341 9.67 -7.30 -34.27
N HIS A 342 10.09 -6.26 -33.53
CA HIS A 342 9.59 -6.02 -32.17
C HIS A 342 8.54 -4.90 -32.09
N SER A 343 7.74 -4.89 -31.02
CA SER A 343 6.62 -3.94 -30.80
C SER A 343 6.90 -2.92 -29.68
N TYR A 344 8.15 -2.51 -29.51
CA TYR A 344 8.59 -1.48 -28.56
C TYR A 344 8.70 -0.12 -29.26
N TYR A 345 8.30 0.95 -28.56
CA TYR A 345 8.36 2.32 -29.05
C TYR A 345 9.19 3.17 -28.08
N GLY A 346 10.02 4.09 -28.59
CA GLY A 346 10.72 5.05 -27.75
C GLY A 346 9.74 6.03 -27.12
N VAL A 347 10.01 6.46 -25.88
CA VAL A 347 9.22 7.50 -25.21
C VAL A 347 9.90 8.85 -25.43
N ALA A 348 9.21 9.78 -26.10
CA ALA A 348 9.67 11.16 -26.20
C ALA A 348 9.29 11.91 -24.90
N THR A 349 10.28 12.36 -24.14
CA THR A 349 10.06 13.28 -23.02
C THR A 349 9.82 14.68 -23.59
N ARG A 350 8.60 15.21 -23.45
CA ARG A 350 8.28 16.62 -23.76
C ARG A 350 8.84 17.55 -22.69
#